data_AF-G9KE56-F1
#
_entry.id   AF-G9KE56-F1
#
_cell.length_a   1.000
_cell.length_b   1.000
_cell.length_c   1.000
_cell.angle_alpha   90.00
_cell.angle_beta   90.00
_cell.angle_gamma   90.00
#
_symmetry.space_group_name_H-M   'P 1'
#
loop_
_entity.id
_entity.type
_entity.pdbx_description
1 polymer ?
#
loop_
_entity_poly.entity_id
_entity_poly.type
_entity_poly.pdbx_seq_one_letter_code
_entity_poly.pdbx_strand_id
1 'polypeptide(L)'
;QRATAREANECVACNCNLHARRCRFNMELYKLSGRKSGGVCLNCRHNTAGRHCHYCKEGYYRDMGKPITHRKACKACDCHPVGAAGKTCNQTTGQCPCKDGVTGITCNRCAKGYQQSRSPIAPCIKIPVAPPTTAASSVEEPEDCDSYCKASKGKLKINMKKYCRKDY
;
A
#
# COMPACT_ATOMS: atom_id res chain seq x y z
N GLN A 1 -28.79 -14.69 -34.69
CA GLN A 1 -29.77 -15.50 -35.46
C GLN A 1 -30.48 -14.55 -36.40
N ARG A 2 -31.13 -15.04 -37.46
CA ARG A 2 -31.97 -14.17 -38.31
C ARG A 2 -33.28 -13.84 -37.57
N ALA A 3 -33.86 -12.68 -37.84
CA ALA A 3 -35.18 -12.30 -37.33
C ALA A 3 -36.26 -13.33 -37.75
N THR A 4 -37.28 -13.48 -36.90
CA THR A 4 -38.47 -14.32 -37.11
C THR A 4 -39.73 -13.49 -36.88
N ALA A 5 -40.92 -14.04 -37.17
CA ALA A 5 -42.19 -13.34 -36.93
C ALA A 5 -42.47 -13.07 -35.43
N ARG A 6 -41.84 -13.81 -34.51
CA ARG A 6 -42.04 -13.67 -33.06
C ARG A 6 -40.90 -12.92 -32.38
N GLU A 7 -39.69 -13.01 -32.93
CA GLU A 7 -38.48 -12.50 -32.29
C GLU A 7 -37.59 -11.78 -33.31
N ALA A 8 -37.21 -10.54 -32.98
CA ALA A 8 -36.36 -9.71 -33.84
C ALA A 8 -34.92 -10.24 -33.97
N ASN A 9 -34.43 -10.99 -32.97
CA ASN A 9 -33.07 -11.53 -32.93
C ASN A 9 -31.98 -10.46 -33.19
N GLU A 10 -32.19 -9.26 -32.65
CA GLU A 10 -31.27 -8.14 -32.77
C GLU A 10 -29.91 -8.44 -32.13
N CYS A 11 -28.88 -7.78 -32.66
CA CYS A 11 -27.55 -7.89 -32.08
C CYS A 11 -27.46 -7.08 -30.79
N VAL A 12 -27.17 -7.75 -29.68
CA VAL A 12 -26.96 -7.09 -28.38
C VAL A 12 -25.50 -6.64 -28.25
N ALA A 13 -25.30 -5.37 -27.89
CA ALA A 13 -23.97 -4.81 -27.67
C ALA A 13 -23.22 -5.51 -26.51
N CYS A 14 -21.90 -5.64 -26.64
CA CYS A 14 -21.07 -6.18 -25.57
C CYS A 14 -21.02 -5.24 -24.36
N ASN A 15 -21.19 -5.80 -23.16
CA ASN A 15 -20.96 -5.05 -21.93
C ASN A 15 -19.45 -5.05 -21.58
N CYS A 16 -18.80 -3.91 -21.77
CA CYS A 16 -17.39 -3.71 -21.43
C CYS A 16 -17.15 -2.58 -20.42
N ASN A 17 -18.18 -2.18 -19.65
CA ASN A 17 -18.10 -1.10 -18.65
C ASN A 17 -17.42 0.19 -19.17
N LEU A 18 -17.63 0.54 -20.45
CA LEU A 18 -16.98 1.69 -21.12
C LEU A 18 -15.43 1.66 -21.10
N HIS A 19 -14.84 0.47 -20.99
CA HIS A 19 -13.39 0.27 -20.93
C HIS A 19 -12.82 -0.44 -22.15
N ALA A 20 -13.66 -0.97 -23.03
CA ALA A 20 -13.25 -1.46 -24.34
C ALA A 20 -14.23 -0.99 -25.42
N ARG A 21 -13.71 -0.72 -26.61
CA ARG A 21 -14.51 -0.42 -27.81
C ARG A 21 -14.66 -1.64 -28.73
N ARG A 22 -13.89 -2.69 -28.50
CA ARG A 22 -13.86 -3.91 -29.30
C ARG A 22 -14.21 -5.09 -28.41
N CYS A 23 -14.98 -6.03 -28.96
CA CYS A 23 -15.25 -7.31 -28.33
C CYS A 23 -15.28 -8.40 -29.40
N ARG A 24 -15.13 -9.65 -28.96
CA ARG A 24 -15.37 -10.84 -29.78
C ARG A 24 -16.47 -11.67 -29.17
N PHE A 25 -17.17 -12.43 -30.00
CA PHE A 25 -18.09 -13.44 -29.53
C PHE A 25 -17.34 -14.74 -29.19
N ASN A 26 -17.78 -15.42 -28.15
CA ASN A 26 -17.31 -16.75 -27.76
C ASN A 26 -18.53 -17.68 -27.57
N MET A 27 -18.61 -18.71 -28.41
CA MET A 27 -19.72 -19.66 -28.43
C MET A 27 -19.79 -20.52 -27.16
N GLU A 28 -18.65 -20.90 -26.59
CA GLU A 28 -18.60 -21.73 -25.38
C GLU A 28 -19.16 -20.96 -24.18
N LEU A 29 -18.71 -19.72 -24.01
CA LEU A 29 -19.23 -18.83 -22.96
C LEU A 29 -20.72 -18.51 -23.14
N TYR A 30 -21.20 -18.42 -24.39
CA TYR A 30 -22.61 -18.27 -24.68
C TYR A 30 -23.42 -19.47 -24.21
N LYS A 31 -22.97 -20.70 -24.52
CA LYS A 31 -23.61 -21.93 -24.04
C LYS A 31 -23.63 -22.00 -22.50
N LEU A 32 -22.50 -21.75 -21.85
CA LEU A 32 -22.37 -21.76 -20.38
C LEU A 32 -23.25 -20.70 -19.70
N SER A 33 -23.50 -19.56 -20.35
CA SER A 33 -24.39 -18.51 -19.83
C SER A 33 -25.89 -18.82 -19.98
N GLY A 34 -26.26 -20.04 -20.38
CA GLY A 34 -27.65 -20.38 -20.70
C GLY A 34 -28.14 -19.68 -21.97
N ARG A 35 -27.27 -19.54 -22.99
CA ARG A 35 -27.55 -18.82 -24.24
C ARG A 35 -27.93 -17.34 -24.05
N LYS A 36 -27.39 -16.70 -23.00
CA LYS A 36 -27.64 -15.29 -22.68
C LYS A 36 -26.58 -14.34 -23.23
N SER A 37 -25.29 -14.62 -23.03
CA SER A 37 -24.21 -13.75 -23.49
C SER A 37 -22.89 -14.49 -23.73
N GLY A 38 -22.32 -14.30 -24.92
CA GLY A 38 -21.00 -14.82 -25.33
C GLY A 38 -19.94 -13.74 -25.53
N GLY A 39 -20.25 -12.46 -25.28
CA GLY A 39 -19.33 -11.35 -25.56
C GLY A 39 -18.11 -11.36 -24.64
N VAL A 40 -16.92 -11.12 -25.20
CA VAL A 40 -15.65 -10.97 -24.48
C VAL A 40 -14.97 -9.70 -24.96
N CYS A 41 -14.69 -8.78 -24.05
CA CYS A 41 -14.05 -7.51 -24.35
C CYS A 41 -12.58 -7.70 -24.72
N LEU A 42 -12.08 -6.85 -25.62
CA LEU A 42 -10.70 -6.89 -26.09
C LEU A 42 -9.98 -5.59 -25.68
N ASN A 43 -8.73 -5.72 -25.24
CA ASN A 43 -7.87 -4.61 -24.86
C ASN A 43 -8.53 -3.66 -23.84
N CYS A 44 -8.94 -4.20 -22.69
CA CYS A 44 -9.49 -3.41 -21.60
C CYS A 44 -8.54 -2.23 -21.25
N ARG A 45 -9.07 -1.01 -21.34
CA ARG A 45 -8.38 0.23 -21.01
C ARG A 45 -8.61 0.57 -19.54
N HIS A 46 -8.03 1.69 -19.10
CA HIS A 46 -8.27 2.25 -17.75
C HIS A 46 -7.83 1.32 -16.61
N ASN A 47 -6.82 0.48 -16.86
CA ASN A 47 -6.26 -0.48 -15.90
C ASN A 47 -7.28 -1.49 -15.38
N THR A 48 -8.28 -1.80 -16.20
CA THR A 48 -9.27 -2.85 -15.93
C THR A 48 -8.90 -4.15 -16.62
N ALA A 49 -9.47 -5.25 -16.14
CA ALA A 49 -9.23 -6.59 -16.61
C ALA A 49 -10.52 -7.44 -16.52
N GLY A 50 -10.44 -8.63 -17.09
CA GLY A 50 -11.53 -9.59 -17.14
C GLY A 50 -12.42 -9.46 -18.37
N ARG A 51 -13.32 -10.44 -18.51
CA ARG A 51 -14.21 -10.60 -19.68
C ARG A 51 -15.00 -9.34 -20.03
N HIS A 52 -15.50 -8.63 -19.03
CA HIS A 52 -16.28 -7.40 -19.17
C HIS A 52 -15.52 -6.15 -18.70
N CYS A 53 -14.19 -6.23 -18.53
CA CYS A 53 -13.41 -5.14 -17.94
C CYS A 53 -13.99 -4.69 -16.58
N HIS A 54 -14.30 -5.64 -15.69
CA HIS A 54 -15.16 -5.42 -14.51
C HIS A 54 -14.38 -5.42 -13.18
N TYR A 55 -13.09 -5.73 -13.20
CA TYR A 55 -12.20 -5.63 -12.07
C TYR A 55 -10.88 -4.97 -12.49
N CYS A 56 -10.06 -4.60 -11.51
CA CYS A 56 -8.78 -3.94 -11.77
C CYS A 56 -7.68 -4.96 -12.09
N LYS A 57 -6.82 -4.65 -13.04
CA LYS A 57 -5.65 -5.49 -13.34
C LYS A 57 -4.71 -5.54 -12.13
N GLU A 58 -3.83 -6.54 -12.08
CA GLU A 58 -2.82 -6.66 -11.04
C GLU A 58 -1.97 -5.38 -10.89
N GLY A 59 -1.65 -5.02 -9.65
CA GLY A 59 -1.01 -3.74 -9.33
C GLY A 59 -1.97 -2.55 -9.31
N TYR A 60 -3.28 -2.77 -9.45
CA TYR A 60 -4.33 -1.77 -9.28
C TYR A 60 -5.44 -2.31 -8.37
N TYR A 61 -6.11 -1.40 -7.67
CA TYR A 61 -7.25 -1.68 -6.80
C TYR A 61 -8.45 -0.79 -7.14
N ARG A 62 -9.63 -1.23 -6.72
CA ARG A 62 -10.91 -0.59 -7.00
C ARG A 62 -11.12 0.64 -6.12
N ASP A 63 -11.34 1.80 -6.75
CA ASP A 63 -11.77 3.03 -6.07
C ASP A 63 -13.30 3.05 -5.89
N MET A 64 -13.78 2.59 -4.73
CA MET A 64 -15.22 2.49 -4.44
C MET A 64 -15.97 3.83 -4.50
N GLY A 65 -15.27 4.98 -4.44
CA GLY A 65 -15.88 6.30 -4.60
C GLY A 65 -16.28 6.63 -6.04
N LYS A 66 -15.97 5.76 -7.01
CA LYS A 66 -16.28 5.94 -8.43
C LYS A 66 -17.02 4.73 -8.96
N PRO A 67 -17.98 4.88 -9.89
CA PRO A 67 -18.63 3.73 -10.52
C PRO A 67 -17.62 2.94 -11.36
N ILE A 68 -17.88 1.64 -11.58
CA ILE A 68 -16.97 0.77 -12.34
C ILE A 68 -16.76 1.28 -13.77
N THR A 69 -17.72 1.98 -14.35
CA THR A 69 -17.63 2.55 -15.71
C THR A 69 -16.68 3.74 -15.83
N HIS A 70 -16.21 4.29 -14.70
CA HIS A 70 -15.38 5.49 -14.69
C HIS A 70 -13.94 5.22 -15.15
N ARG A 71 -13.34 6.15 -15.92
CA ARG A 71 -11.95 6.00 -16.44
C ARG A 71 -10.87 5.84 -15.37
N LYS A 72 -11.16 6.25 -14.13
CA LYS A 72 -10.30 6.13 -12.95
C LYS A 72 -10.90 5.20 -11.88
N ALA A 73 -11.75 4.26 -12.28
CA ALA A 73 -12.33 3.27 -11.36
C ALA A 73 -11.26 2.37 -10.70
N CYS A 74 -10.09 2.25 -11.34
CA CYS A 74 -8.92 1.54 -10.86
C CYS A 74 -7.77 2.49 -10.54
N LYS A 75 -7.28 2.42 -9.30
CA LYS A 75 -6.16 3.21 -8.79
C LYS A 75 -4.94 2.32 -8.61
N ALA A 76 -3.75 2.84 -8.91
CA ALA A 76 -2.51 2.09 -8.80
C ALA A 76 -2.21 1.73 -7.34
N CYS A 77 -1.68 0.53 -7.11
CA CYS A 77 -1.06 0.15 -5.85
C CYS A 77 0.27 0.92 -5.72
N ASP A 78 0.41 1.69 -4.65
CA ASP A 78 1.64 2.43 -4.36
C ASP A 78 2.40 1.77 -3.22
N CYS A 79 2.70 0.47 -3.37
CA CYS A 79 3.34 -0.31 -2.32
C CYS A 79 4.79 0.14 -2.11
N HIS A 80 5.15 0.45 -0.87
CA HIS A 80 6.47 0.96 -0.52
C HIS A 80 7.55 -0.08 -0.86
N PRO A 81 8.60 0.29 -1.62
CA PRO A 81 9.54 -0.68 -2.19
C PRO A 81 10.33 -1.46 -1.15
N VAL A 82 10.55 -0.88 0.03
CA VAL A 82 11.28 -1.50 1.13
C VAL A 82 10.34 -2.18 2.14
N GLY A 83 9.16 -1.59 2.35
CA GLY A 83 8.25 -1.96 3.45
C GLY A 83 7.20 -3.00 3.05
N ALA A 84 6.89 -3.11 1.77
CA ALA A 84 6.03 -4.14 1.23
C ALA A 84 6.84 -5.37 0.80
N ALA A 85 6.23 -6.55 0.91
CA ALA A 85 6.75 -7.82 0.38
C ALA A 85 6.47 -7.99 -1.12
N GLY A 86 5.58 -7.16 -1.70
CA GLY A 86 5.19 -7.24 -3.11
C GLY A 86 4.54 -5.96 -3.61
N LYS A 87 4.39 -5.87 -4.95
CA LYS A 87 3.81 -4.71 -5.64
C LYS A 87 2.30 -4.82 -5.86
N THR A 88 1.75 -6.02 -5.73
CA THR A 88 0.32 -6.31 -5.91
C THR A 88 -0.41 -6.12 -4.58
N CYS A 89 -1.27 -5.10 -4.51
CA CYS A 89 -2.13 -4.87 -3.37
C CYS A 89 -3.48 -5.60 -3.51
N ASN A 90 -4.22 -5.67 -2.42
CA ASN A 90 -5.58 -6.21 -2.40
C ASN A 90 -6.49 -5.38 -3.34
N GLN A 91 -7.20 -6.05 -4.26
CA GLN A 91 -8.01 -5.38 -5.29
C GLN A 91 -9.19 -4.58 -4.74
N THR A 92 -9.66 -4.88 -3.53
CA THR A 92 -10.81 -4.22 -2.90
C THR A 92 -10.38 -3.12 -1.93
N THR A 93 -9.40 -3.41 -1.07
CA THR A 93 -8.98 -2.48 -0.01
C THR A 93 -7.80 -1.59 -0.39
N GLY A 94 -7.02 -2.00 -1.40
CA GLY A 94 -5.75 -1.36 -1.75
C GLY A 94 -4.61 -1.67 -0.78
N GLN A 95 -4.83 -2.55 0.21
CA GLN A 95 -3.80 -2.91 1.19
C GLN A 95 -2.67 -3.69 0.53
N CYS A 96 -1.45 -3.18 0.65
CA CYS A 96 -0.23 -3.85 0.22
C CYS A 96 0.16 -4.95 1.22
N PRO A 97 0.83 -6.02 0.76
CA PRO A 97 1.37 -7.05 1.65
C PRO A 97 2.57 -6.47 2.40
N CYS A 98 2.41 -6.10 3.66
CA CYS A 98 3.48 -5.48 4.45
C CYS A 98 4.43 -6.53 5.04
N LYS A 99 5.70 -6.16 5.16
CA LYS A 99 6.70 -6.94 5.91
C LYS A 99 6.46 -6.87 7.41
N ASP A 100 7.13 -7.74 8.15
CA ASP A 100 7.03 -7.79 9.61
C ASP A 100 7.34 -6.43 10.26
N GLY A 101 6.48 -6.03 11.19
CA GLY A 101 6.60 -4.75 11.88
C GLY A 101 6.27 -3.52 11.04
N VAL A 102 5.88 -3.67 9.77
CA VAL A 102 5.47 -2.57 8.88
C VAL A 102 3.95 -2.48 8.82
N THR A 103 3.41 -1.27 8.72
CA THR A 103 1.96 -1.00 8.63
C THR A 103 1.64 0.16 7.69
N GLY A 104 0.35 0.46 7.53
CA GLY A 104 -0.21 1.40 6.56
C GLY A 104 -0.65 0.74 5.26
N ILE A 105 -1.58 1.37 4.53
CA ILE A 105 -2.13 0.85 3.26
C ILE A 105 -1.00 0.53 2.26
N THR A 106 0.00 1.40 2.21
CA THR A 106 1.16 1.29 1.32
C THR A 106 2.39 0.70 1.98
N CYS A 107 2.32 0.24 3.24
CA CYS A 107 3.46 -0.27 3.99
C CYS A 107 4.61 0.73 4.17
N ASN A 108 4.28 1.99 4.46
CA ASN A 108 5.21 3.11 4.49
C ASN A 108 5.69 3.51 5.90
N ARG A 109 5.27 2.81 6.96
CA ARG A 109 5.65 3.15 8.35
C ARG A 109 5.76 1.90 9.22
N CYS A 110 6.53 1.98 10.29
CA CYS A 110 6.58 0.90 11.29
C CYS A 110 5.32 0.92 12.17
N ALA A 111 4.90 -0.27 12.61
CA ALA A 111 3.84 -0.44 13.58
C ALA A 111 4.28 0.08 14.96
N LYS A 112 3.31 0.29 15.86
CA LYS A 112 3.60 0.68 17.25
C LYS A 112 4.46 -0.39 17.93
N GLY A 113 5.51 0.04 18.65
CA GLY A 113 6.49 -0.87 19.27
C GLY A 113 7.61 -1.33 18.32
N TYR A 114 7.68 -0.79 17.10
CA TYR A 114 8.78 -1.00 16.17
C TYR A 114 9.46 0.33 15.81
N GLN A 115 10.75 0.26 15.47
CA GLN A 115 11.55 1.38 14.98
C GLN A 115 12.17 1.04 13.62
N GLN A 116 12.44 2.07 12.80
CA GLN A 116 13.07 1.90 11.50
C GLN A 116 14.52 1.42 11.65
N SER A 117 14.90 0.41 10.87
CA SER A 117 16.27 -0.09 10.75
C SER A 117 16.89 0.41 9.44
N ARG A 118 18.20 0.21 9.29
CA ARG A 118 18.93 0.48 8.03
C ARG A 118 18.86 -0.68 7.03
N SER A 119 18.27 -1.82 7.41
CA SER A 119 18.19 -3.00 6.54
C SER A 119 17.02 -2.89 5.56
N PRO A 120 17.25 -3.05 4.24
CA PRO A 120 16.17 -3.11 3.26
C PRO A 120 15.34 -4.40 3.37
N ILE A 121 15.90 -5.45 3.97
CA ILE A 121 15.23 -6.75 4.13
C ILE A 121 14.28 -6.70 5.32
N ALA A 122 14.76 -6.20 6.47
CA ALA A 122 14.00 -6.07 7.71
C ALA A 122 13.93 -4.59 8.15
N PRO A 123 13.07 -3.77 7.53
CA PRO A 123 13.08 -2.32 7.73
C PRO A 123 12.52 -1.85 9.07
N CYS A 124 11.79 -2.70 9.80
CA CYS A 124 11.24 -2.38 11.11
C CYS A 124 11.64 -3.46 12.11
N ILE A 125 12.27 -3.07 13.22
CA ILE A 125 12.68 -3.97 14.31
C ILE A 125 11.91 -3.62 15.59
N LYS A 126 11.59 -4.62 16.42
CA LYS A 126 10.90 -4.39 17.70
C LYS A 126 11.77 -3.54 18.62
N ILE A 127 11.16 -2.58 19.28
CA ILE A 127 11.80 -1.82 20.36
C ILE A 127 11.89 -2.77 21.56
N PRO A 128 13.10 -3.04 22.09
CA PRO A 128 13.24 -3.83 23.30
C PRO A 128 12.49 -3.10 24.43
N VAL A 129 11.51 -3.78 25.00
CA VAL A 129 10.87 -3.30 26.23
C VAL A 129 11.89 -3.57 27.32
N ALA A 130 12.51 -2.52 27.87
CA ALA A 130 13.25 -2.69 29.12
C ALA A 130 12.28 -3.36 30.10
N PRO A 131 12.69 -4.45 30.79
CA PRO A 131 11.86 -4.98 31.85
C PRO A 131 11.48 -3.81 32.77
N PRO A 132 10.23 -3.76 33.29
CA PRO A 132 9.90 -2.76 34.29
C PRO A 132 10.99 -2.89 35.35
N THR A 133 11.79 -1.85 35.51
CA THR A 133 12.63 -1.69 36.67
C THR A 133 11.63 -1.72 37.81
N THR A 134 11.47 -2.88 38.44
CA THR A 134 11.01 -2.95 39.82
C THR A 134 11.83 -1.88 40.51
N ALA A 135 11.16 -0.87 41.04
CA ALA A 135 11.80 0.13 41.87
C ALA A 135 12.48 -0.63 43.00
N ALA A 136 13.75 -0.98 42.80
CA ALA A 136 14.64 -1.27 43.88
C ALA A 136 14.81 0.07 44.56
N SER A 137 14.05 0.28 45.64
CA SER A 137 14.45 1.20 46.70
C SER A 137 15.79 0.70 47.22
N SER A 138 16.87 1.06 46.54
CA SER A 138 18.18 1.22 47.17
C SER A 138 18.39 2.72 47.25
N VAL A 139 17.99 3.27 48.39
CA VAL A 139 18.51 4.55 48.84
C VAL A 139 19.99 4.31 49.14
N GLU A 140 20.83 4.41 48.12
CA GLU A 140 22.26 4.66 48.33
C GLU A 140 22.58 5.91 47.53
N GLU A 141 23.06 6.91 48.26
CA GLU A 141 23.37 8.24 47.76
C GLU A 141 24.30 8.19 46.54
N PRO A 142 24.16 9.11 45.56
CA PRO A 142 25.20 9.27 44.55
C PRO A 142 26.42 9.88 45.25
N GLU A 143 27.46 9.07 45.43
CA GLU A 143 28.81 9.57 45.71
C GLU A 143 29.21 10.54 44.58
N ASP A 144 29.32 11.79 44.98
CA ASP A 144 30.04 12.93 44.43
C ASP A 144 30.45 12.90 42.93
N CYS A 145 29.75 13.72 42.14
CA CYS A 145 30.01 14.03 40.74
C CYS A 145 31.39 14.73 40.52
N ASP A 146 32.06 15.17 41.58
CA ASP A 146 33.35 15.89 41.49
C ASP A 146 34.55 14.98 41.14
N SER A 147 34.39 13.65 41.24
CA SER A 147 35.49 12.71 40.95
C SER A 147 35.76 12.52 39.44
N TYR A 148 34.74 12.69 38.59
CA TYR A 148 34.84 12.46 37.14
C TYR A 148 35.00 13.75 36.33
N CYS A 149 34.58 14.89 36.85
CA CYS A 149 34.66 16.19 36.17
C CYS A 149 35.74 17.07 36.78
N LYS A 150 37.01 16.93 36.35
CA LYS A 150 38.03 17.93 36.67
C LYS A 150 37.72 19.24 35.97
N ALA A 151 37.04 20.16 36.67
CA ALA A 151 36.84 21.52 36.22
C ALA A 151 38.22 22.20 36.00
N SER A 152 38.53 22.54 34.74
CA SER A 152 39.71 23.33 34.40
C SER A 152 39.61 24.70 35.10
N LYS A 153 40.64 25.07 35.87
CA LYS A 153 40.74 26.34 36.61
C LYS A 153 40.90 27.53 35.65
N GLY A 154 39.84 27.86 34.92
CA GLY A 154 39.78 29.04 34.06
C GLY A 154 38.35 29.50 33.84
N LYS A 155 38.09 30.80 34.05
CA LYS A 155 36.81 31.43 33.65
C LYS A 155 36.71 31.47 32.12
N LEU A 156 36.24 30.39 31.51
CA LEU A 156 35.89 30.38 30.09
C LEU A 156 34.50 31.00 29.89
N LYS A 157 34.46 32.27 29.49
CA LYS A 157 33.23 32.89 28.96
C LYS A 157 33.01 32.41 27.52
N ILE A 158 32.02 31.55 27.32
CA ILE A 158 31.58 31.11 25.99
C ILE A 158 30.51 32.08 25.49
N ASN A 159 30.73 32.67 24.31
CA ASN A 159 29.72 33.46 23.60
C ASN A 159 28.99 32.54 22.59
N MET A 160 27.67 32.71 22.46
CA MET A 160 26.76 32.00 21.55
C MET A 160 27.31 31.86 20.11
N LYS A 161 28.08 32.84 19.62
CA LYS A 161 28.72 32.80 18.30
C LYS A 161 29.73 31.64 18.12
N LYS A 162 30.34 31.15 19.19
CA LYS A 162 31.33 30.04 19.17
C LYS A 162 30.67 28.67 19.31
N TYR A 163 29.46 28.59 19.88
CA TYR A 163 28.69 27.36 20.02
C TYR A 163 28.03 26.93 18.69
N CYS A 164 27.51 27.91 17.93
CA CYS A 164 26.74 27.62 16.72
C CYS A 164 27.57 27.47 15.42
N ARG A 165 28.89 27.71 15.43
CA ARG A 165 29.77 27.39 14.29
C ARG A 165 30.30 25.97 14.40
N LYS A 166 29.41 25.01 14.20
CA LYS A 166 29.77 23.70 13.69
C LYS A 166 29.08 23.62 12.33
N ASP A 167 29.77 24.14 11.32
CA ASP A 167 29.29 24.18 9.95
C ASP A 167 28.94 22.75 9.51
N TYR A 168 27.66 22.53 9.18
CA TYR A 168 27.16 21.39 8.41
C TYR A 168 27.05 21.84 6.95
#